data_AF-A0A6G1G5W6-F1
#
_entry.id   AF-A0A6G1G5W6-F1
#
_cell.length_a   1.000
_cell.length_b   1.000
_cell.length_c   1.000
_cell.angle_alpha   90.00
_cell.angle_beta   90.00
_cell.angle_gamma   90.00
#
_symmetry.space_group_name_H-M   'P 1'
#
loop_
_entity.id
_entity.type
_entity.pdbx_description
1 polymer ?
#
loop_
_entity_poly.entity_id
_entity_poly.type
_entity_poly.pdbx_seq_one_letter_code
_entity_poly.pdbx_strand_id
1 'polypeptide(L)'
;MKHYHGKRYEYAVRQGITAYTKLEFLDGIGEVRQQALTEGTIRSGFRKAGIHPWDPEMVLKKIRPPPREAEQRPLTPPEQGIQEGQHASPGLKTPTTVRATRRLGSFIQEDESIPIHLRPRIDQLCRGAQTQSLEAKKAMQDLYGSDLAKKMRLLNAREGNKRRVFSGGMITVDQCRTIVDNREQERIDKAARKEAKKKETARKKAEKAKEARKKARKDRDSLTASASIS
;
A
#
# COMPACT_ATOMS: atom_id res chain seq x y z
N MET A 1 26.12 -14.33 6.37
CA MET A 1 25.41 -13.12 5.90
C MET A 1 24.48 -12.52 6.96
N LYS A 2 23.40 -13.21 7.38
CA LYS A 2 22.43 -12.68 8.37
C LYS A 2 23.11 -12.16 9.66
N HIS A 3 24.04 -12.93 10.22
CA HIS A 3 24.74 -12.57 11.45
C HIS A 3 25.52 -11.25 11.34
N TYR A 4 26.39 -11.12 10.33
CA TYR A 4 27.19 -9.91 10.11
C TYR A 4 26.34 -8.68 9.75
N HIS A 5 25.25 -8.87 9.00
CA HIS A 5 24.30 -7.80 8.76
C HIS A 5 23.63 -7.32 10.06
N GLY A 6 23.18 -8.26 10.91
CA GLY A 6 22.62 -7.93 12.23
C GLY A 6 23.61 -7.16 13.10
N LYS A 7 24.89 -7.57 13.11
CA LYS A 7 25.95 -6.87 13.84
C LYS A 7 26.16 -5.43 13.34
N ARG A 8 26.16 -5.20 12.02
CA ARG A 8 26.27 -3.84 11.45
C ARG A 8 25.03 -3.00 11.73
N TYR A 9 23.83 -3.60 11.69
CA TYR A 9 22.60 -2.94 12.08
C TYR A 9 22.64 -2.47 13.55
N GLU A 10 23.04 -3.35 14.47
CA GLU A 10 23.19 -2.99 15.88
C GLU A 10 24.21 -1.88 16.10
N TYR A 11 25.34 -1.94 15.38
CA TYR A 11 26.33 -0.86 15.41
C TYR A 11 25.74 0.46 14.93
N ALA A 12 25.04 0.48 13.80
CA ALA A 12 24.37 1.66 13.26
C ALA A 12 23.37 2.28 14.25
N VAL A 13 22.54 1.44 14.89
CA VAL A 13 21.60 1.89 15.91
C VAL A 13 22.31 2.51 17.11
N ARG A 14 23.43 1.92 17.58
CA ARG A 14 24.24 2.49 18.67
C ARG A 14 24.90 3.82 18.31
N GLN A 15 25.21 4.04 17.02
CA GLN A 15 25.72 5.32 16.51
C GLN A 15 24.63 6.39 16.32
N GLY A 16 23.38 6.10 16.70
CA GLY A 16 22.27 7.05 16.61
C GLY A 16 21.54 7.06 15.27
N ILE A 17 21.78 6.07 14.40
CA ILE A 17 20.99 5.92 13.17
C ILE A 17 19.58 5.44 13.55
N THR A 18 18.62 6.37 13.54
CA THR A 18 17.23 6.14 13.96
C THR A 18 16.41 5.32 12.96
N ALA A 19 16.81 5.29 11.68
CA ALA A 19 16.15 4.54 10.63
C ALA A 19 17.18 3.89 9.70
N TYR A 20 17.28 2.57 9.76
CA TYR A 20 18.14 1.81 8.85
C TYR A 20 17.43 1.60 7.51
N THR A 21 17.69 2.49 6.56
CA THR A 21 17.01 2.50 5.25
C THR A 21 17.74 1.65 4.21
N LYS A 22 17.18 1.57 3.00
CA LYS A 22 17.81 0.88 1.87
C LYS A 22 19.21 1.43 1.55
N LEU A 23 19.45 2.73 1.78
CA LEU A 23 20.74 3.36 1.53
C LEU A 23 21.82 2.84 2.50
N GLU A 24 21.51 2.79 3.80
CA GLU A 24 22.41 2.24 4.84
C GLU A 24 22.74 0.76 4.59
N PHE A 25 21.75 -0.01 4.12
CA PHE A 25 21.95 -1.39 3.70
C PHE A 25 22.91 -1.49 2.52
N LEU A 26 22.69 -0.69 1.47
CA LEU A 26 23.50 -0.74 0.24
C LEU A 26 24.92 -0.27 0.48
N ASP A 27 25.12 0.73 1.34
CA ASP A 27 26.44 1.18 1.77
C ASP A 27 27.19 0.06 2.50
N GLY A 28 26.52 -0.62 3.44
CA GLY A 28 27.13 -1.65 4.27
C GLY A 28 27.26 -3.05 3.65
N ILE A 29 26.54 -3.35 2.57
CA ILE A 29 26.46 -4.74 2.08
C ILE A 29 27.79 -5.27 1.54
N GLY A 30 28.66 -4.38 1.03
CA GLY A 30 30.00 -4.75 0.56
C GLY A 30 30.84 -5.34 1.69
N GLU A 31 30.94 -4.63 2.81
CA GLU A 31 31.69 -5.08 3.99
C GLU A 31 31.07 -6.35 4.59
N VAL A 32 29.74 -6.41 4.70
CA VAL A 32 29.04 -7.59 5.22
C VAL A 32 29.34 -8.82 4.38
N ARG A 33 29.42 -8.68 3.05
CA ARG A 33 29.80 -9.77 2.14
C ARG A 33 31.25 -10.20 2.36
N GLN A 34 32.18 -9.25 2.47
CA GLN A 34 33.59 -9.58 2.72
C GLN A 34 33.78 -10.37 4.02
N GLN A 35 33.06 -10.00 5.09
CA GLN A 35 33.13 -10.71 6.37
C GLN A 35 32.45 -12.08 6.33
N ALA A 36 31.37 -12.20 5.56
CA ALA A 36 30.53 -13.40 5.57
C ALA A 36 30.91 -14.44 4.50
N LEU A 37 31.58 -14.04 3.43
CA LEU A 37 31.98 -14.90 2.30
C LEU A 37 33.48 -15.19 2.37
N THR A 38 33.92 -15.74 3.49
CA THR A 38 35.28 -16.26 3.63
C THR A 38 35.44 -17.55 2.84
N GLU A 39 36.67 -17.90 2.47
CA GLU A 39 36.99 -19.14 1.77
C GLU A 39 36.38 -20.38 2.48
N GLY A 40 36.45 -20.42 3.81
CA GLY A 40 35.86 -21.49 4.61
C GLY A 40 34.35 -21.58 4.48
N THR A 41 33.64 -20.44 4.54
CA THR A 41 32.17 -20.42 4.36
C THR A 41 31.73 -20.78 2.94
N ILE A 42 32.48 -20.35 1.92
CA ILE A 42 32.23 -20.70 0.52
C ILE A 42 32.45 -22.20 0.31
N ARG A 43 33.59 -22.75 0.76
CA ARG A 43 33.89 -24.19 0.68
C ARG A 43 32.88 -25.03 1.45
N SER A 44 32.45 -24.56 2.62
CA SER A 44 31.38 -25.21 3.40
C SER A 44 30.05 -25.21 2.64
N GLY A 45 29.69 -24.09 2.01
CA GLY A 45 28.52 -23.99 1.13
C GLY A 45 28.61 -24.96 -0.07
N PHE A 46 29.74 -24.99 -0.76
CA PHE A 46 29.96 -25.88 -1.91
C PHE A 46 29.92 -27.35 -1.51
N ARG A 47 30.50 -27.72 -0.36
CA ARG A 47 30.41 -29.08 0.17
C ARG A 47 28.97 -29.48 0.46
N LYS A 48 28.18 -28.56 1.04
CA LYS A 48 26.74 -28.79 1.31
C LYS A 48 25.89 -28.90 0.05
N ALA A 49 26.36 -28.34 -1.06
CA ALA A 49 25.73 -28.45 -2.37
C ALA A 49 26.27 -29.61 -3.20
N GLY A 50 27.29 -30.35 -2.73
CA GLY A 50 27.92 -31.41 -3.51
C GLY A 50 28.76 -30.91 -4.70
N ILE A 51 29.11 -29.62 -4.72
CA ILE A 51 29.86 -28.99 -5.82
C ILE A 51 31.36 -29.25 -5.66
N HIS A 52 31.87 -29.09 -4.43
CA HIS A 52 33.30 -29.27 -4.14
C HIS A 52 33.55 -29.83 -2.72
N PRO A 53 34.17 -31.03 -2.60
CA PRO A 53 34.42 -32.00 -3.67
C PRO A 53 33.12 -32.40 -4.39
N TRP A 54 33.22 -32.83 -5.65
CA TRP A 54 32.06 -33.22 -6.43
C TRP A 54 31.40 -34.46 -5.82
N ASP A 55 30.19 -34.28 -5.29
CA ASP A 55 29.36 -35.34 -4.70
C ASP A 55 27.89 -35.00 -4.92
N PRO A 56 27.29 -35.37 -6.06
CA PRO A 56 25.90 -35.05 -6.36
C PRO A 56 24.91 -35.76 -5.41
N GLU A 57 25.30 -36.88 -4.78
CA GLU A 57 24.44 -37.65 -3.88
C GLU A 57 24.01 -36.84 -2.64
N MET A 58 24.84 -35.91 -2.19
CA MET A 58 24.54 -34.92 -1.13
C MET A 58 23.22 -34.17 -1.35
N VAL A 59 22.85 -33.89 -2.60
CA VAL A 59 21.61 -33.21 -2.98
C VAL A 59 20.57 -34.23 -3.44
N LEU A 60 20.96 -35.22 -4.25
CA LEU A 60 20.04 -36.22 -4.79
C LEU A 60 19.34 -37.03 -3.70
N LYS A 61 20.00 -37.36 -2.59
CA LYS A 61 19.37 -38.06 -1.44
C LYS A 61 18.22 -37.28 -0.80
N LYS A 62 18.22 -35.95 -0.89
CA LYS A 62 17.14 -35.10 -0.34
C LYS A 62 15.95 -35.01 -1.28
N ILE A 63 16.19 -35.19 -2.58
CA ILE A 63 15.17 -35.11 -3.64
C ILE A 63 14.58 -36.48 -3.91
N ARG A 64 15.39 -37.54 -3.79
CA ARG A 64 14.94 -38.92 -3.99
C ARG A 64 13.84 -39.20 -2.96
N PRO A 65 12.64 -39.59 -3.40
CA PRO A 65 11.64 -40.08 -2.46
C PRO A 65 12.28 -41.24 -1.67
N PRO A 66 11.94 -41.40 -0.38
CA PRO A 66 12.45 -42.54 0.39
C PRO A 66 12.21 -43.82 -0.42
N PRO A 67 13.14 -44.79 -0.38
CA PRO A 67 12.90 -46.10 -0.96
C PRO A 67 11.50 -46.51 -0.54
N ARG A 68 10.63 -46.78 -1.50
CA ARG A 68 9.36 -47.43 -1.20
C ARG A 68 9.78 -48.81 -0.72
N GLU A 69 10.08 -48.94 0.56
CA GLU A 69 10.05 -50.21 1.23
C GLU A 69 8.71 -50.80 0.83
N ALA A 70 8.79 -51.89 0.07
CA ALA A 70 7.67 -52.72 -0.33
C ALA A 70 7.14 -53.47 0.90
N GLU A 71 7.01 -52.77 2.02
CA GLU A 71 6.50 -53.24 3.28
C GLU A 71 5.29 -52.37 3.60
N GLN A 72 4.14 -52.90 3.19
CA GLN A 72 2.86 -52.71 3.86
C GLN A 72 2.42 -51.25 4.06
N ARG A 73 2.27 -50.50 2.96
CA ARG A 73 1.12 -49.57 2.93
C ARG A 73 -0.12 -50.43 2.71
N PRO A 74 -1.23 -50.23 3.45
CA PRO A 74 -2.49 -50.86 3.07
C PRO A 74 -2.73 -50.52 1.60
N LEU A 75 -3.00 -51.53 0.77
CA LEU A 75 -3.29 -51.32 -0.64
C LEU A 75 -4.32 -50.20 -0.72
N THR A 76 -3.96 -49.10 -1.40
CA THR A 76 -4.98 -48.21 -1.94
C THR A 76 -5.94 -49.12 -2.68
N PRO A 77 -7.25 -49.12 -2.34
CA PRO A 77 -8.20 -49.97 -3.04
C PRO A 77 -8.02 -49.78 -4.54
N PRO A 78 -8.09 -50.86 -5.35
CA PRO A 78 -8.00 -50.73 -6.80
C PRO A 78 -8.99 -49.66 -7.23
N GLU A 79 -8.56 -48.81 -8.16
CA GLU A 79 -9.36 -47.73 -8.75
C GLU A 79 -10.67 -48.35 -9.26
N GLN A 80 -11.68 -48.34 -8.40
CA GLN A 80 -13.02 -48.75 -8.77
C GLN A 80 -13.44 -47.70 -9.76
N GLY A 81 -13.47 -48.09 -11.04
CA GLY A 81 -14.03 -47.30 -12.11
C GLY A 81 -15.32 -46.69 -11.58
N ILE A 82 -15.31 -45.36 -11.45
CA ILE A 82 -16.36 -44.61 -10.77
C ILE A 82 -17.60 -44.82 -11.62
N GLN A 83 -18.44 -45.74 -11.17
CA GLN A 83 -19.82 -45.81 -11.62
C GLN A 83 -20.50 -44.52 -11.18
N GLU A 84 -21.12 -43.89 -12.16
CA GLU A 84 -21.90 -42.69 -12.05
C GLU A 84 -22.86 -42.76 -10.85
N GLY A 85 -22.68 -41.85 -9.88
CA GLY A 85 -23.56 -41.82 -8.72
C GLY A 85 -23.14 -40.87 -7.60
N GLN A 86 -23.64 -39.64 -7.66
CA GLN A 86 -24.28 -38.96 -6.52
C GLN A 86 -23.38 -38.33 -5.42
N HIS A 87 -23.14 -37.02 -5.61
CA HIS A 87 -23.12 -35.94 -4.57
C HIS A 87 -21.83 -35.54 -3.83
N ALA A 88 -20.67 -35.59 -4.47
CA ALA A 88 -19.57 -34.70 -4.06
C ALA A 88 -18.84 -34.17 -5.30
N SER A 89 -19.12 -32.92 -5.71
CA SER A 89 -18.45 -32.29 -6.84
C SER A 89 -16.95 -32.10 -6.55
N PRO A 90 -16.04 -32.84 -7.21
CA PRO A 90 -14.61 -32.65 -7.07
C PRO A 90 -14.21 -31.46 -7.97
N GLY A 91 -13.59 -30.41 -7.41
CA GLY A 91 -12.86 -29.43 -8.23
C GLY A 91 -13.37 -27.98 -8.27
N LEU A 92 -14.23 -27.55 -7.34
CA LEU A 92 -14.64 -26.13 -7.24
C LEU A 92 -13.50 -25.24 -6.70
N LYS A 93 -12.55 -24.89 -7.56
CA LYS A 93 -11.52 -23.88 -7.25
C LYS A 93 -12.10 -22.48 -7.46
N THR A 94 -12.17 -21.69 -6.39
CA THR A 94 -12.64 -20.30 -6.45
C THR A 94 -11.73 -19.46 -7.36
N PRO A 95 -12.27 -18.76 -8.38
CA PRO A 95 -11.46 -17.92 -9.24
C PRO A 95 -10.93 -16.71 -8.45
N THR A 96 -9.60 -16.53 -8.45
CA THR A 96 -8.92 -15.47 -7.70
C THR A 96 -8.64 -14.21 -8.52
N THR A 97 -8.96 -14.21 -9.81
CA THR A 97 -8.71 -13.09 -10.72
C THR A 97 -9.92 -12.82 -11.60
N VAL A 98 -10.12 -11.57 -12.00
CA VAL A 98 -11.21 -11.16 -12.92
C VAL A 98 -11.20 -12.01 -14.20
N ARG A 99 -10.02 -12.33 -14.74
CA ARG A 99 -9.86 -13.17 -15.92
C ARG A 99 -10.31 -14.62 -15.67
N ALA A 100 -9.99 -15.17 -14.51
CA ALA A 100 -10.44 -16.51 -14.12
C ALA A 100 -11.97 -16.53 -13.93
N THR A 101 -12.55 -15.50 -13.31
CA THR A 101 -14.01 -15.35 -13.15
C THR A 101 -14.71 -15.28 -14.50
N ARG A 102 -14.15 -14.52 -15.46
CA ARG A 102 -14.67 -14.46 -16.83
C ARG A 102 -14.60 -15.79 -17.56
N ARG A 103 -13.46 -16.48 -17.49
CA ARG A 103 -13.28 -17.81 -18.10
C ARG A 103 -14.25 -18.83 -17.53
N LEU A 104 -14.46 -18.82 -16.21
CA LEU A 104 -15.42 -19.69 -15.54
C LEU A 104 -16.85 -19.41 -16.03
N GLY A 105 -17.23 -18.14 -16.15
CA GLY A 105 -18.55 -17.77 -16.67
C GLY A 105 -18.77 -18.24 -18.11
N SER A 106 -17.76 -18.08 -19.00
CA SER A 106 -17.84 -18.60 -20.37
C SER A 106 -17.93 -20.12 -20.42
N PHE A 107 -17.10 -20.81 -19.62
CA PHE A 107 -17.13 -22.27 -19.53
C PHE A 107 -18.50 -22.80 -19.05
N ILE A 108 -19.11 -22.15 -18.05
CA ILE A 108 -20.46 -22.52 -17.59
C ILE A 108 -21.49 -22.25 -18.70
N GLN A 109 -21.37 -21.16 -19.46
CA GLN A 109 -22.32 -20.86 -20.54
C GLN A 109 -22.22 -21.82 -21.73
N GLU A 110 -21.05 -22.39 -21.99
CA GLU A 110 -20.81 -23.37 -23.05
C GLU A 110 -21.36 -24.77 -22.70
N ASP A 111 -21.72 -25.02 -21.44
CA ASP A 111 -22.28 -26.29 -21.00
C ASP A 111 -23.71 -26.49 -21.54
N GLU A 112 -23.87 -27.49 -22.41
CA GLU A 112 -25.16 -27.85 -23.03
C GLU A 112 -26.16 -28.41 -22.02
N SER A 113 -25.69 -28.94 -20.89
CA SER A 113 -26.56 -29.51 -19.84
C SER A 113 -27.42 -28.45 -19.12
N ILE A 114 -27.10 -27.17 -19.28
CA ILE A 114 -27.79 -26.07 -18.60
C ILE A 114 -29.12 -25.73 -19.30
N PRO A 115 -30.25 -25.73 -18.55
CA PRO A 115 -31.54 -25.33 -19.08
C PRO A 115 -31.52 -23.92 -19.68
N ILE A 116 -32.13 -23.76 -20.85
CA ILE A 116 -32.12 -22.51 -21.64
C ILE A 116 -32.58 -21.30 -20.82
N HIS A 117 -33.59 -21.45 -19.98
CA HIS A 117 -34.14 -20.37 -19.15
C HIS A 117 -33.21 -19.94 -17.99
N LEU A 118 -32.24 -20.76 -17.59
CA LEU A 118 -31.27 -20.44 -16.55
C LEU A 118 -30.03 -19.71 -17.08
N ARG A 119 -29.73 -19.85 -18.38
CA ARG A 119 -28.57 -19.21 -19.02
C ARG A 119 -28.51 -17.69 -18.79
N PRO A 120 -29.61 -16.91 -18.92
CA PRO A 120 -29.57 -15.47 -18.65
C PRO A 120 -29.32 -15.12 -17.18
N ARG A 121 -29.84 -15.92 -16.24
CA ARG A 121 -29.64 -15.71 -14.80
C ARG A 121 -28.20 -16.00 -14.38
N ILE A 122 -27.61 -17.03 -14.97
CA ILE A 122 -26.20 -17.38 -14.76
C ILE A 122 -25.29 -16.32 -15.38
N ASP A 123 -25.62 -15.79 -16.57
CA ASP A 123 -24.90 -14.66 -17.17
C ASP A 123 -24.93 -13.42 -16.26
N GLN A 124 -26.12 -13.08 -15.72
CA GLN A 124 -26.27 -11.97 -14.79
C GLN A 124 -25.41 -12.17 -13.52
N LEU A 125 -25.36 -13.39 -12.97
CA LEU A 125 -24.52 -13.73 -11.83
C LEU A 125 -23.02 -13.59 -12.16
N CYS A 126 -22.59 -14.10 -13.33
CA CYS A 126 -21.21 -14.00 -13.78
C CYS A 126 -20.76 -12.55 -13.98
N ARG A 127 -21.63 -11.71 -14.55
CA ARG A 127 -21.39 -10.26 -14.71
C ARG A 127 -21.30 -9.56 -13.35
N GLY A 128 -22.19 -9.87 -12.42
CA GLY A 128 -22.14 -9.33 -11.05
C GLY A 128 -20.82 -9.66 -10.34
N ALA A 129 -20.38 -10.92 -10.43
CA ALA A 129 -19.11 -11.37 -9.86
C ALA A 129 -17.89 -10.66 -10.51
N GLN A 130 -17.93 -10.39 -11.82
CA GLN A 130 -16.90 -9.61 -12.51
C GLN A 130 -16.85 -8.16 -12.03
N THR A 131 -18.00 -7.49 -11.91
CA THR A 131 -18.11 -6.12 -11.41
C THR A 131 -17.56 -6.01 -10.00
N GLN A 132 -17.99 -6.89 -9.10
CA GLN A 132 -17.50 -6.92 -7.71
C GLN A 132 -15.98 -7.14 -7.63
N SER A 133 -15.43 -8.01 -8.49
CA SER A 133 -13.99 -8.26 -8.53
C SER A 133 -13.19 -7.02 -8.99
N LEU A 134 -13.73 -6.26 -9.94
CA LEU A 134 -13.13 -5.01 -10.41
C LEU A 134 -13.22 -3.90 -9.37
N GLU A 135 -14.37 -3.76 -8.71
CA GLU A 135 -14.59 -2.81 -7.62
C GLU A 135 -13.67 -3.10 -6.44
N ALA A 136 -13.52 -4.36 -6.04
CA ALA A 136 -12.60 -4.77 -4.99
C ALA A 136 -11.14 -4.39 -5.34
N LYS A 137 -10.72 -4.62 -6.58
CA LYS A 137 -9.38 -4.22 -7.05
C LYS A 137 -9.20 -2.70 -7.00
N LYS A 138 -10.21 -1.94 -7.41
CA LYS A 138 -10.17 -0.46 -7.37
C LYS A 138 -10.14 0.05 -5.92
N ALA A 139 -10.97 -0.50 -5.04
CA ALA A 139 -10.96 -0.17 -3.61
C ALA A 139 -9.60 -0.43 -2.96
N MET A 140 -8.90 -1.52 -3.32
CA MET A 140 -7.54 -1.78 -2.84
C MET A 140 -6.54 -0.72 -3.33
N GLN A 141 -6.66 -0.27 -4.59
CA GLN A 141 -5.82 0.80 -5.12
C GLN A 141 -6.09 2.14 -4.44
N ASP A 142 -7.36 2.47 -4.22
CA ASP A 142 -7.78 3.70 -3.53
C ASP A 142 -7.29 3.69 -2.07
N LEU A 143 -7.36 2.54 -1.39
CA LEU A 143 -6.82 2.37 -0.05
C LEU A 143 -5.31 2.63 -0.02
N TYR A 144 -4.57 2.04 -0.94
CA TYR A 144 -3.13 2.25 -1.06
C TYR A 144 -2.78 3.73 -1.32
N GLY A 145 -3.52 4.38 -2.22
CA GLY A 145 -3.39 5.81 -2.48
C GLY A 145 -3.69 6.66 -1.24
N SER A 146 -4.74 6.31 -0.49
CA SER A 146 -5.11 7.00 0.75
C SER A 146 -4.04 6.86 1.83
N ASP A 147 -3.44 5.68 1.99
CA ASP A 147 -2.40 5.43 2.98
C ASP A 147 -1.08 6.09 2.60
N LEU A 148 -0.74 6.13 1.32
CA LEU A 148 0.37 6.94 0.82
C LEU A 148 0.13 8.43 1.11
N ALA A 149 -1.07 8.94 0.83
CA ALA A 149 -1.43 10.32 1.11
C ALA A 149 -1.36 10.64 2.62
N LYS A 150 -1.82 9.73 3.50
CA LYS A 150 -1.68 9.86 4.95
C LYS A 150 -0.21 9.91 5.36
N LYS A 151 0.63 9.00 4.85
CA LYS A 151 2.08 8.99 5.13
C LYS A 151 2.74 10.29 4.68
N MET A 152 2.45 10.76 3.47
CA MET A 152 2.96 12.05 2.96
C MET A 152 2.51 13.23 3.83
N ARG A 153 1.24 13.27 4.27
CA ARG A 153 0.77 14.30 5.22
C ARG A 153 1.56 14.27 6.53
N LEU A 154 1.82 13.09 7.09
CA LEU A 154 2.61 12.95 8.32
C LEU A 154 4.06 13.41 8.13
N LEU A 155 4.68 13.08 6.99
CA LEU A 155 6.04 13.54 6.66
C LEU A 155 6.07 15.06 6.50
N ASN A 156 5.16 15.64 5.72
CA ASN A 156 5.09 17.08 5.50
C ASN A 156 4.78 17.84 6.81
N ALA A 157 3.92 17.30 7.68
CA ALA A 157 3.65 17.88 8.99
C ALA A 157 4.88 17.84 9.90
N ARG A 158 5.68 16.76 9.83
CA ARG A 158 6.96 16.66 10.54
C ARG A 158 8.00 17.62 9.98
N GLU A 159 8.07 17.81 8.67
CA GLU A 159 9.00 18.77 8.06
C GLU A 159 8.67 20.23 8.40
N GLY A 160 7.39 20.59 8.44
CA GLY A 160 6.98 21.95 8.84
C GLY A 160 7.38 22.32 10.28
N ASN A 161 7.64 21.34 11.14
CA ASN A 161 8.07 21.56 12.53
C ASN A 161 9.59 21.40 12.72
N LYS A 162 10.35 21.04 11.68
CA LYS A 162 11.81 21.05 11.73
C LYS A 162 12.28 22.49 11.52
N ARG A 163 12.67 23.16 12.60
CA ARG A 163 13.58 24.30 12.48
C ARG A 163 14.80 23.79 11.70
N ARG A 164 15.04 24.32 10.51
CA ARG A 164 16.31 24.10 9.79
C ARG A 164 17.41 24.64 10.69
N VAL A 165 18.03 23.75 11.47
CA VAL A 165 19.29 24.02 12.13
C VAL A 165 20.31 24.06 11.00
N PHE A 166 20.97 25.20 10.85
CA PHE A 166 21.94 25.45 9.80
C PHE A 166 22.95 24.28 9.73
N SER A 167 22.94 23.55 8.61
CA SER A 167 23.77 22.36 8.44
C SER A 167 25.04 22.72 7.66
N GLY A 168 26.12 22.98 8.41
CA GLY A 168 27.50 22.88 7.92
C GLY A 168 28.10 24.17 7.35
N GLY A 169 28.88 24.87 8.19
CA GLY A 169 29.75 25.99 7.82
C GLY A 169 30.01 26.93 9.01
N MET A 170 31.18 27.59 9.04
CA MET A 170 31.41 28.71 9.97
C MET A 170 30.46 29.85 9.59
N ILE A 171 29.49 30.13 10.48
CA ILE A 171 28.56 31.25 10.30
C ILE A 171 29.21 32.52 10.84
N THR A 172 29.33 33.54 10.00
CA THR A 172 29.86 34.85 10.39
C THR A 172 28.80 35.65 11.16
N VAL A 173 29.18 36.50 12.10
CA VAL A 173 28.24 37.31 12.92
C VAL A 173 27.27 38.12 12.07
N ASP A 174 27.73 38.67 10.94
CA ASP A 174 26.86 39.44 10.04
C ASP A 174 25.79 38.57 9.36
N GLN A 175 26.13 37.33 9.01
CA GLN A 175 25.14 36.38 8.50
C GLN A 175 24.06 36.06 9.54
N CYS A 176 24.42 35.98 10.82
CA CYS A 176 23.45 35.82 11.91
C CYS A 176 22.50 37.02 12.01
N ARG A 177 23.01 38.25 11.91
CA ARG A 177 22.19 39.47 11.96
C ARG A 177 21.19 39.52 10.79
N THR A 178 21.65 39.25 9.57
CA THR A 178 20.78 39.17 8.38
C THR A 178 19.69 38.12 8.54
N ILE A 179 20.00 36.96 9.15
CA ILE A 179 19.00 35.92 9.42
C ILE A 179 17.94 36.40 10.42
N VAL A 180 18.33 37.15 11.45
CA VAL A 180 17.39 37.71 12.43
C VAL A 180 16.48 38.76 11.78
N ASP A 181 17.06 39.67 11.00
CA ASP A 181 16.32 40.74 10.32
C ASP A 181 15.30 40.17 9.33
N ASN A 182 15.71 39.20 8.50
CA ASN A 182 14.82 38.50 7.58
C ASN A 182 13.68 37.79 8.32
N ARG A 183 13.95 37.23 9.51
CA ARG A 183 12.96 36.54 10.31
C ARG A 183 11.93 37.49 10.92
N GLU A 184 12.36 38.69 11.32
CA GLU A 184 11.45 39.73 11.83
C GLU A 184 10.59 40.28 10.69
N GLN A 185 11.18 40.53 9.52
CA GLN A 185 10.45 40.95 8.34
C GLN A 185 9.38 39.91 7.93
N GLU A 186 9.74 38.63 7.89
CA GLU A 186 8.78 37.56 7.62
C GLU A 186 7.62 37.50 8.64
N ARG A 187 7.88 37.83 9.91
CA ARG A 187 6.84 37.88 10.94
C ARG A 187 5.88 39.04 10.70
N ILE A 188 6.41 40.22 10.37
CA ILE A 188 5.64 41.41 10.03
C ILE A 188 4.76 41.13 8.80
N ASP A 189 5.34 40.58 7.73
CA ASP A 189 4.62 40.25 6.50
C ASP A 189 3.52 39.20 6.73
N LYS A 190 3.81 38.17 7.54
CA LYS A 190 2.80 37.16 7.92
C LYS A 190 1.67 37.77 8.76
N ALA A 191 1.96 38.71 9.65
CA ALA A 191 0.97 39.42 10.44
C ALA A 191 0.07 40.30 9.55
N ALA A 192 0.67 41.10 8.68
CA ALA A 192 -0.03 41.94 7.71
C ALA A 192 -0.95 41.11 6.79
N ARG A 193 -0.45 39.96 6.28
CA ARG A 193 -1.24 39.06 5.43
C ARG A 193 -2.41 38.42 6.17
N LYS A 194 -2.25 38.09 7.46
CA LYS A 194 -3.36 37.58 8.30
C LYS A 194 -4.41 38.68 8.55
N GLU A 195 -3.98 39.90 8.79
CA GLU A 195 -4.86 41.04 9.01
C GLU A 195 -5.66 41.38 7.75
N ALA A 196 -5.01 41.39 6.58
CA ALA A 196 -5.67 41.59 5.29
C ALA A 196 -6.76 40.54 5.03
N LYS A 197 -6.46 39.25 5.28
CA LYS A 197 -7.46 38.16 5.17
C LYS A 197 -8.64 38.33 6.13
N LYS A 198 -8.40 38.79 7.37
CA LYS A 198 -9.47 39.08 8.33
C LYS A 198 -10.36 40.25 7.86
N LYS A 199 -9.76 41.33 7.35
CA LYS A 199 -10.49 42.47 6.80
C LYS A 199 -11.32 42.08 5.58
N GLU A 200 -10.77 41.26 4.67
CA GLU A 200 -11.48 40.78 3.48
C GLU A 200 -12.68 39.89 3.85
N THR A 201 -12.49 38.95 4.78
CA THR A 201 -13.59 38.07 5.24
C THR A 201 -14.68 38.85 5.98
N ALA A 202 -14.31 39.86 6.78
CA ALA A 202 -15.26 40.76 7.41
C ALA A 202 -16.06 41.58 6.37
N ARG A 203 -15.39 42.10 5.33
CA ARG A 203 -16.04 42.82 4.23
C ARG A 203 -17.06 41.94 3.50
N LYS A 204 -16.68 40.71 3.13
CA LYS A 204 -17.58 39.74 2.48
C LYS A 204 -18.78 39.38 3.36
N LYS A 205 -18.60 39.23 4.68
CA LYS A 205 -19.71 39.00 5.62
C LYS A 205 -20.65 40.21 5.71
N ALA A 206 -20.10 41.42 5.77
CA ALA A 206 -20.89 42.65 5.83
C ALA A 206 -21.71 42.86 4.55
N GLU A 207 -21.15 42.53 3.39
CA GLU A 207 -21.85 42.58 2.10
C GLU A 207 -23.03 41.61 2.05
N LYS A 208 -22.81 40.33 2.43
CA LYS A 208 -23.90 39.34 2.53
C LYS A 208 -24.99 39.77 3.50
N ALA A 209 -24.63 40.38 4.64
CA ALA A 209 -25.60 40.89 5.60
C ALA A 209 -26.44 42.06 5.04
N LYS A 210 -25.82 42.94 4.23
CA LYS A 210 -26.53 44.02 3.53
C LYS A 210 -27.49 43.48 2.48
N GLU A 211 -27.09 42.48 1.70
CA GLU A 211 -27.99 41.81 0.74
C GLU A 211 -29.17 41.12 1.44
N ALA A 212 -28.90 40.40 2.53
CA ALA A 212 -29.96 39.76 3.33
C ALA A 212 -30.96 40.78 3.89
N ARG A 213 -30.49 41.94 4.39
CA ARG A 213 -31.36 43.04 4.84
C ARG A 213 -32.21 43.63 3.71
N LYS A 214 -31.63 43.82 2.52
CA LYS A 214 -32.38 44.31 1.35
C LYS A 214 -33.48 43.32 0.94
N LYS A 215 -33.15 42.01 0.93
CA LYS A 215 -34.12 40.95 0.64
C LYS A 215 -35.26 40.93 1.66
N ALA A 216 -34.94 40.92 2.96
CA ALA A 216 -35.94 40.95 4.02
C ALA A 216 -36.86 42.19 3.96
N ARG A 217 -36.32 43.36 3.58
CA ARG A 217 -37.12 44.58 3.37
C ARG A 217 -38.08 44.40 2.19
N LYS A 218 -37.62 43.85 1.06
CA LYS A 218 -38.45 43.59 -0.11
C LYS A 218 -39.56 42.59 0.20
N ASP A 219 -39.24 41.53 0.95
CA ASP A 219 -40.20 40.51 1.38
C ASP A 219 -41.27 41.13 2.30
N ARG A 220 -40.87 41.95 3.28
CA ARG A 220 -41.80 42.68 4.16
C ARG A 220 -42.72 43.61 3.39
N ASP A 221 -42.16 44.42 2.49
CA ASP A 221 -42.93 45.39 1.72
C ASP A 221 -43.92 44.67 0.77
N SER A 222 -43.59 43.46 0.30
CA SER A 222 -44.52 42.60 -0.47
C SER A 222 -45.65 41.99 0.38
N LEU A 223 -45.38 41.62 1.63
CA LEU A 223 -46.37 41.11 2.59
C LEU A 223 -47.36 42.20 3.03
N THR A 224 -46.89 43.44 3.19
CA THR A 224 -47.78 44.57 3.51
C THR A 224 -48.66 44.97 2.33
N ALA A 225 -48.17 44.85 1.10
CA ALA A 225 -48.96 45.14 -0.10
C ALA A 225 -50.11 44.13 -0.32
N SER A 226 -49.91 42.86 0.05
CA SER A 226 -51.00 41.86 0.00
C SER A 226 -52.04 42.03 1.11
N ALA A 227 -51.68 42.63 2.25
CA ALA A 227 -52.58 42.81 3.39
C ALA A 227 -53.49 44.05 3.27
N SER A 228 -53.18 45.00 2.38
CA SER A 228 -54.01 46.21 2.14
C SER A 228 -55.03 46.07 1.00
N ILE A 229 -55.21 44.86 0.45
CA ILE A 229 -56.16 44.55 -0.65
C ILE A 229 -57.32 43.63 -0.15
N SER A 230 -57.43 43.38 1.15
CA SER A 230 -58.57 42.69 1.79
C SER A 230 -59.30 43.65 2.72
#